data_AF-A4XBX1-F1
#
_entry.id   AF-A4XBX1-F1
#
_cell.length_a   1.000
_cell.length_b   1.000
_cell.length_c   1.000
_cell.angle_alpha   90.00
_cell.angle_beta   90.00
_cell.angle_gamma   90.00
#
_symmetry.space_group_name_H-M   'P 1'
#
loop_
_entity.id
_entity.type
_entity.pdbx_description
1 polymer ?
#
loop_
_entity_poly.entity_id
_entity_poly.type
_entity_poly.pdbx_seq_one_letter_code
_entity_poly.pdbx_strand_id
1 'polypeptide(L)'
;MFRPPTTGDVGVALDTIATTARTLADTIAERAAAIGTPPDGRGITIVATSQLPQLDAGVLRDDTVIEKVEDILTTTAAGIHQAIDVTADDPITQDILIATGHDIEQQSWLLRSQR
;
A
#
# COMPACT_ATOMS: atom_id res chain seq x y z
N MET A 1 -31.43 -12.33 13.90
CA MET A 1 -31.44 -12.06 12.45
C MET A 1 -30.05 -11.55 12.09
N PHE A 2 -29.18 -12.41 11.58
CA PHE A 2 -27.83 -12.04 11.13
C PHE A 2 -27.98 -11.40 9.75
N ARG A 3 -27.76 -10.09 9.66
CA ARG A 3 -27.67 -9.40 8.38
C ARG A 3 -26.23 -9.59 7.89
N PRO A 4 -25.97 -10.33 6.80
CA PRO A 4 -24.63 -10.39 6.24
C PRO A 4 -24.21 -8.97 5.82
N PRO A 5 -22.95 -8.56 6.06
CA PRO A 5 -22.45 -7.29 5.56
C PRO A 5 -22.54 -7.28 4.03
N THR A 6 -22.94 -6.15 3.46
CA THR A 6 -22.95 -5.93 2.02
C THR A 6 -21.51 -5.83 1.54
N THR A 7 -20.90 -6.98 1.25
CA THR A 7 -19.48 -7.12 0.84
C THR A 7 -19.12 -6.40 -0.46
N GLY A 8 -20.08 -5.73 -1.12
CA GLY A 8 -19.89 -5.11 -2.43
C GLY A 8 -18.86 -3.98 -2.42
N ASP A 9 -19.08 -2.95 -1.61
CA ASP A 9 -18.32 -1.70 -1.76
C ASP A 9 -16.91 -1.78 -1.13
N VAL A 10 -16.79 -2.40 0.06
CA VAL A 10 -15.50 -2.60 0.73
C VAL A 10 -14.63 -3.61 -0.02
N GLY A 11 -15.21 -4.72 -0.49
CA GLY A 11 -14.48 -5.71 -1.27
C GLY A 11 -13.90 -5.11 -2.56
N VAL A 12 -14.71 -4.34 -3.29
CA VAL A 12 -14.26 -3.63 -4.51
C VAL A 12 -13.16 -2.61 -4.21
N ALA A 13 -13.24 -1.91 -3.07
CA ALA A 13 -12.17 -1.01 -2.65
C ALA A 13 -10.86 -1.76 -2.38
N LEU A 14 -10.91 -2.89 -1.68
CA LEU A 14 -9.73 -3.72 -1.43
C LEU A 14 -9.12 -4.26 -2.72
N ASP A 15 -9.95 -4.71 -3.68
CA ASP A 15 -9.48 -5.16 -5.00
C ASP A 15 -8.77 -4.03 -5.76
N THR A 16 -9.32 -2.81 -5.66
CA THR A 16 -8.73 -1.61 -6.26
C THR A 16 -7.38 -1.29 -5.61
N ILE A 17 -7.32 -1.26 -4.27
CA ILE A 17 -6.09 -1.03 -3.50
C ILE A 17 -5.03 -2.07 -3.86
N ALA A 18 -5.38 -3.35 -3.89
CA ALA A 18 -4.46 -4.43 -4.22
C ALA A 18 -3.93 -4.32 -5.66
N THR A 19 -4.78 -3.88 -6.60
CA THR A 19 -4.38 -3.64 -8.00
C THR A 19 -3.44 -2.45 -8.11
N THR A 20 -3.77 -1.32 -7.49
CA THR A 20 -2.90 -0.13 -7.43
C THR A 20 -1.54 -0.47 -6.83
N ALA A 21 -1.51 -1.13 -5.66
CA ALA A 21 -0.27 -1.50 -4.99
C ALA A 21 0.61 -2.42 -5.86
N ARG A 22 0.01 -3.35 -6.60
CA ARG A 22 0.74 -4.24 -7.51
C ARG A 22 1.40 -3.48 -8.65
N THR A 23 0.68 -2.55 -9.29
CA THR A 23 1.20 -1.71 -10.37
C THR A 23 2.34 -0.81 -9.89
N LEU A 24 2.19 -0.21 -8.71
CA LEU A 24 3.23 0.64 -8.11
C LEU A 24 4.48 -0.17 -7.75
N ALA A 25 4.31 -1.34 -7.14
CA ALA A 25 5.42 -2.22 -6.79
C ALA A 25 6.22 -2.67 -8.01
N ASP A 26 5.54 -2.98 -9.12
CA ASP A 26 6.18 -3.30 -10.41
C ASP A 26 7.01 -2.13 -10.94
N THR A 27 6.42 -0.93 -10.97
CA THR A 27 7.12 0.30 -11.39
C THR A 27 8.39 0.57 -10.56
N ILE A 28 8.30 0.41 -9.23
CA ILE A 28 9.44 0.60 -8.32
C ILE A 28 10.50 -0.50 -8.54
N ALA A 29 10.09 -1.75 -8.75
CA ALA A 29 11.01 -2.85 -9.00
C ALA A 29 11.76 -2.68 -10.33
N GLU A 30 11.07 -2.27 -11.40
CA GLU A 30 11.68 -1.95 -12.68
C GLU A 30 12.67 -0.78 -12.56
N ARG A 31 12.31 0.27 -11.80
CA ARG A 31 13.23 1.39 -11.53
C ARG A 31 14.46 0.93 -10.77
N ALA A 32 14.30 0.12 -9.73
CA ALA A 32 15.42 -0.44 -8.96
C ALA A 32 16.38 -1.22 -9.86
N ALA A 33 15.83 -2.11 -10.71
CA ALA A 33 16.62 -2.87 -11.68
C ALA A 33 17.36 -1.95 -12.67
N ALA A 34 16.71 -0.89 -13.16
CA ALA A 34 17.29 0.06 -14.10
C ALA A 34 18.49 0.83 -13.52
N ILE A 35 18.52 1.07 -12.20
CA ILE A 35 19.66 1.69 -11.49
C ILE A 35 20.64 0.66 -10.92
N GLY A 36 20.54 -0.61 -11.34
CA GLY A 36 21.48 -1.67 -10.98
C GLY A 36 21.25 -2.30 -9.60
N THR A 37 20.12 -2.03 -8.96
CA THR A 37 19.73 -2.66 -7.69
C THR A 37 18.72 -3.77 -7.95
N PRO A 38 19.06 -5.06 -7.72
CA PRO A 38 18.12 -6.15 -7.96
C PRO A 38 16.98 -6.12 -6.94
N PRO A 39 15.71 -5.97 -7.36
CA PRO A 39 14.57 -6.01 -6.45
C PRO A 39 14.37 -7.42 -5.87
N ASP A 40 14.04 -7.53 -4.58
CA ASP A 40 13.78 -8.81 -3.90
C ASP A 40 12.35 -8.90 -3.37
N GLY A 41 11.46 -9.47 -4.19
CA GLY A 41 10.04 -9.70 -3.86
C GLY A 41 9.74 -11.05 -3.19
N ARG A 42 10.75 -11.78 -2.70
CA ARG A 42 10.52 -13.10 -2.07
C ARG A 42 9.75 -12.92 -0.76
N GLY A 43 8.82 -13.84 -0.48
CA GLY A 43 7.99 -13.78 0.74
C GLY A 43 8.79 -13.72 2.03
N ILE A 44 9.94 -14.40 2.12
CA ILE A 44 10.81 -14.34 3.31
C ILE A 44 11.40 -12.95 3.53
N THR A 45 11.77 -12.25 2.45
CA THR A 45 12.30 -10.88 2.52
C THR A 45 11.20 -9.94 2.97
N ILE A 46 10.01 -10.02 2.35
CA ILE A 46 8.84 -9.21 2.72
C ILE A 46 8.51 -9.36 4.20
N VAL A 47 8.43 -10.60 4.72
CA VAL A 47 8.14 -10.86 6.14
C VAL A 47 9.25 -10.31 7.04
N ALA A 48 10.52 -10.47 6.67
CA ALA A 48 11.65 -10.04 7.49
C ALA A 48 11.83 -8.52 7.55
N THR A 49 11.41 -7.77 6.52
CA THR A 49 11.64 -6.32 6.43
C THR A 49 10.39 -5.48 6.62
N SER A 50 9.20 -6.08 6.64
CA SER A 50 7.93 -5.34 6.77
C SER A 50 7.91 -4.48 8.03
N GLN A 51 7.56 -3.20 7.86
CA GLN A 51 7.26 -2.26 8.93
C GLN A 51 5.75 -2.03 9.08
N LEU A 52 4.93 -2.79 8.33
CA LEU A 52 3.48 -2.60 8.30
C LEU A 52 2.82 -3.31 9.49
N PRO A 53 1.74 -2.72 10.05
CA PRO A 53 0.95 -3.39 11.08
C PRO A 53 0.36 -4.69 10.53
N GLN A 54 0.32 -5.72 11.38
CA GLN A 54 -0.27 -7.01 11.02
C GLN A 54 -1.78 -6.97 11.20
N LEU A 55 -2.49 -7.66 10.31
CA LEU A 55 -3.92 -7.92 10.42
C LEU A 55 -4.16 -9.14 11.32
N ASP A 56 -5.21 -9.09 12.13
CA ASP A 56 -5.65 -10.25 12.90
C ASP A 56 -6.13 -11.36 11.95
N ALA A 57 -5.84 -12.61 12.32
CA ALA A 57 -6.28 -13.77 11.55
C ALA A 57 -7.78 -14.03 11.70
N GLY A 58 -8.38 -14.66 10.69
CA GLY A 58 -9.78 -15.08 10.71
C GLY A 58 -10.71 -14.08 10.03
N VAL A 59 -12.01 -14.20 10.32
CA VAL A 59 -13.04 -13.34 9.71
C VAL A 59 -13.08 -12.00 10.44
N LEU A 60 -12.83 -10.92 9.70
CA LEU A 60 -12.91 -9.55 10.20
C LEU A 60 -14.22 -8.89 9.77
N ARG A 61 -14.67 -7.95 10.59
CA ARG A 61 -15.80 -7.08 10.26
C ARG A 61 -15.32 -5.95 9.37
N ASP A 62 -16.18 -5.47 8.47
CA ASP A 62 -15.85 -4.40 7.51
C ASP A 62 -15.28 -3.14 8.19
N ASP A 63 -15.86 -2.72 9.33
CA ASP A 63 -15.38 -1.59 10.14
C ASP A 63 -13.91 -1.77 10.58
N THR A 64 -13.57 -2.98 11.01
CA THR A 64 -12.22 -3.37 11.44
C THR A 64 -11.27 -3.44 10.25
N VAL A 65 -11.73 -3.95 9.11
CA VAL A 65 -10.93 -4.00 7.88
C VAL A 65 -10.59 -2.60 7.38
N ILE A 66 -11.57 -1.70 7.32
CA ILE A 66 -11.37 -0.31 6.92
C ILE A 66 -10.32 0.35 7.81
N GLU A 67 -10.46 0.25 9.13
CA GLU A 67 -9.51 0.84 10.09
C GLU A 67 -8.09 0.28 9.91
N LYS A 68 -7.94 -1.05 9.83
CA LYS A 68 -6.61 -1.67 9.73
C LYS A 68 -5.94 -1.41 8.39
N VAL A 69 -6.69 -1.40 7.29
CA VAL A 69 -6.14 -1.10 5.96
C VAL A 69 -5.81 0.39 5.85
N GLU A 70 -6.59 1.28 6.47
CA GLU A 70 -6.23 2.70 6.59
C GLU A 70 -4.89 2.88 7.34
N ASP A 71 -4.66 2.17 8.45
CA ASP A 71 -3.39 2.20 9.19
C ASP A 71 -2.22 1.72 8.31
N ILE A 72 -2.41 0.66 7.54
CA ILE A 72 -1.41 0.14 6.59
C ILE A 72 -1.08 1.20 5.53
N LEU A 73 -2.09 1.81 4.90
CA LEU A 73 -1.88 2.81 3.86
C LEU A 73 -1.20 4.07 4.40
N THR A 74 -1.58 4.51 5.60
CA THR A 74 -0.97 5.66 6.27
C THR A 74 0.49 5.39 6.64
N THR A 75 0.79 4.19 7.16
CA THR A 75 2.17 3.77 7.46
C THR A 75 3.01 3.68 6.18
N THR A 76 2.42 3.17 5.10
CA THR A 76 3.07 3.08 3.78
C THR A 76 3.39 4.47 3.23
N ALA A 77 2.43 5.40 3.28
CA ALA A 77 2.64 6.79 2.86
C ALA A 77 3.79 7.45 3.65
N ALA A 78 3.84 7.28 4.97
CA ALA A 78 4.94 7.79 5.78
C ALA A 78 6.31 7.23 5.37
N GLY A 79 6.39 5.94 5.04
CA GLY A 79 7.61 5.33 4.50
C GLY A 79 7.99 5.88 3.13
N ILE A 80 7.02 6.16 2.26
CA ILE A 80 7.24 6.79 0.96
C ILE A 80 7.76 8.22 1.12
N HIS A 81 7.22 9.02 2.04
CA HIS A 81 7.75 10.36 2.33
C HIS A 81 9.22 10.33 2.76
N GLN A 82 9.59 9.39 3.63
CA GLN A 82 10.99 9.18 3.99
C GLN A 82 11.84 8.77 2.78
N ALA A 83 11.31 7.91 1.91
CA ALA A 83 11.99 7.50 0.68
C ALA A 83 12.21 8.69 -0.27
N ILE A 84 11.23 9.59 -0.41
CA ILE A 84 11.33 10.81 -1.23
C ILE A 84 12.46 11.71 -0.74
N ASP A 85 12.57 11.89 0.58
CA ASP A 85 13.62 12.72 1.20
C ASP A 85 15.02 12.16 0.93
N VAL A 86 15.20 10.83 1.03
CA VAL A 86 16.52 10.20 0.83
C VAL A 86 16.93 10.11 -0.64
N THR A 87 15.99 10.20 -1.59
CA THR A 87 16.27 10.16 -3.04
C THR A 87 16.36 11.55 -3.68
N ALA A 88 16.57 12.62 -2.90
CA ALA A 88 16.58 13.99 -3.41
C ALA A 88 17.66 14.29 -4.48
N ASP A 89 18.72 13.48 -4.55
CA ASP A 89 19.79 13.55 -5.55
C ASP A 89 19.52 12.70 -6.81
N ASP A 90 18.45 11.91 -6.83
CA ASP A 90 17.94 11.17 -8.00
C ASP A 90 16.50 11.60 -8.31
N PRO A 91 16.32 12.71 -9.07
CA PRO A 91 14.99 13.26 -9.38
C PRO A 91 14.06 12.29 -10.11
N ILE A 92 14.61 11.33 -10.86
CA ILE A 92 13.79 10.36 -11.60
C ILE A 92 13.19 9.32 -10.65
N THR A 93 13.99 8.81 -9.70
CA THR A 93 13.45 7.93 -8.65
C THR A 93 12.50 8.70 -7.74
N GLN A 94 12.85 9.93 -7.39
CA GLN A 94 12.01 10.76 -6.54
C GLN A 94 10.62 11.02 -7.17
N ASP A 95 10.56 11.32 -8.47
CA ASP A 95 9.29 11.51 -9.19
C ASP A 95 8.37 10.28 -9.11
N ILE A 96 8.94 9.08 -9.30
CA ILE A 96 8.21 7.81 -9.15
C ILE A 96 7.65 7.65 -7.73
N LEU A 97 8.46 7.97 -6.72
CA LEU A 97 8.04 7.85 -5.31
C LEU A 97 6.99 8.91 -4.94
N ILE A 98 7.07 10.13 -5.47
CA ILE A 98 6.05 11.17 -5.30
C ILE A 98 4.72 10.71 -5.90
N ALA A 99 4.73 10.20 -7.14
CA ALA A 99 3.53 9.67 -7.78
C ALA A 99 2.94 8.48 -7.00
N THR A 100 3.81 7.59 -6.51
CA THR A 100 3.40 6.46 -5.64
C THR A 100 2.73 6.96 -4.36
N GLY A 101 3.32 7.97 -3.71
CA GLY A 101 2.78 8.56 -2.49
C GLY A 101 1.40 9.16 -2.71
N HIS A 102 1.23 9.91 -3.79
CA HIS A 102 -0.07 10.47 -4.19
C HIS A 102 -1.15 9.40 -4.33
N ASP A 103 -0.85 8.31 -5.04
CA ASP A 103 -1.83 7.24 -5.27
C ASP A 103 -2.20 6.49 -3.97
N ILE A 104 -1.22 6.21 -3.10
CA ILE A 104 -1.45 5.57 -1.80
C ILE A 104 -2.30 6.46 -0.89
N GLU A 105 -2.02 7.76 -0.82
CA GLU A 105 -2.80 8.71 -0.04
C GLU A 105 -4.22 8.87 -0.59
N GLN A 106 -4.38 8.86 -1.91
CA GLN A 106 -5.69 8.86 -2.56
C GLN A 106 -6.50 7.62 -2.18
N GLN A 107 -5.89 6.43 -2.20
CA GLN A 107 -6.56 5.20 -1.77
C GLN A 107 -6.96 5.24 -0.29
N SER A 108 -6.10 5.78 0.58
CA SER A 108 -6.41 5.97 2.01
C SER A 108 -7.62 6.88 2.19
N TRP A 109 -7.68 8.00 1.47
CA TRP A 109 -8.82 8.91 1.50
C TRP A 109 -10.11 8.26 0.98
N LEU A 110 -10.05 7.55 -0.16
CA LEU A 110 -11.20 6.84 -0.73
C LEU A 110 -11.74 5.78 0.24
N LEU A 111 -10.86 4.98 0.85
CA LEU A 111 -11.26 3.97 1.82
C LEU A 111 -11.93 4.59 3.05
N ARG A 112 -11.37 5.68 3.59
CA ARG A 112 -12.00 6.45 4.68
C ARG A 112 -13.41 6.92 4.34
N SER A 113 -13.68 7.25 3.08
CA SER A 113 -14.99 7.75 2.65
C SER A 113 -16.09 6.69 2.64
N GLN A 114 -15.74 5.41 2.78
CA GLN A 114 -16.69 4.30 2.87
C GLN A 114 -17.16 3.98 4.30
N ARG A 115 -16.64 4.71 5.29
CA ARG A 115 -17.02 4.58 6.70
C ARG A 115 -18.39 5.21 6.97
#